data_AF-A0A376U9F0-F1
#
_entry.id   AF-A0A376U9F0-F1
#
_cell.length_a   1.000
_cell.length_b   1.000
_cell.length_c   1.000
_cell.angle_alpha   90.00
_cell.angle_beta   90.00
_cell.angle_gamma   90.00
#
_symmetry.space_group_name_H-M   'P 1'
#
loop_
_entity.id
_entity.type
_entity.pdbx_description
1 polymer ?
#
loop_
_entity_poly.entity_id
_entity_poly.type
_entity_poly.pdbx_seq_one_letter_code
_entity_poly.pdbx_strand_id
1 'polypeptide(L)'
;MVYSRGTLCCGNGHRRRLEEGGVFAWVSNTLGPRWGFAAISFGYLQIAIGFIPMLYFVLGALSYILKWPALNEDPITKTIAALIILWALALTQFGGTKYTARIAKVGFFAGILLPAFILIALAAIYLHSGAPVAIEMDSKTFFPDFSKVGTLLYLLPSF
;
A
#
# COMPACT_ATOMS: atom_id res chain seq x y z
N MET A 1 4.22 13.30 1.30
CA MET A 1 5.55 13.27 1.95
C MET A 1 6.48 12.21 1.32
N VAL A 2 6.40 11.99 -0.01
CA VAL A 2 7.22 11.01 -0.77
C VAL A 2 8.31 11.71 -1.61
N TYR A 3 8.35 13.04 -1.59
CA TYR A 3 9.18 13.87 -2.47
C TYR A 3 10.47 14.40 -1.83
N SER A 4 11.00 13.76 -0.79
CA SER A 4 12.14 14.30 -0.01
C SER A 4 13.46 13.53 -0.14
N ARG A 5 13.49 12.40 -0.87
CA ARG A 5 14.72 11.60 -1.03
C ARG A 5 15.45 11.77 -2.37
N GLY A 6 14.87 12.50 -3.35
CA GLY A 6 15.52 12.77 -4.64
C GLY A 6 16.48 13.96 -4.66
N THR A 7 16.50 14.78 -3.61
CA THR A 7 17.17 16.08 -3.57
C THR A 7 18.68 16.03 -3.30
N LEU A 8 19.26 14.85 -2.99
CA LEU A 8 20.68 14.76 -2.66
C LEU A 8 21.61 14.73 -3.89
N CYS A 9 21.12 14.28 -5.05
CA CYS A 9 21.97 14.07 -6.24
C CYS A 9 22.12 15.30 -7.15
N CYS A 10 21.36 16.38 -6.95
CA CYS A 10 21.45 17.58 -7.80
C CYS A 10 21.72 18.82 -6.96
N GLY A 11 22.96 19.31 -7.02
CA GLY A 11 23.39 20.58 -6.46
C GLY A 11 22.48 21.76 -6.87
N ASN A 12 22.48 22.77 -6.02
CA ASN A 12 21.53 23.89 -5.86
C ASN A 12 21.24 24.82 -7.07
N GLY A 13 21.53 24.43 -8.32
CA GLY A 13 21.41 25.32 -9.50
C GLY A 13 20.09 25.25 -10.30
N HIS A 14 19.34 24.14 -10.25
CA HIS A 14 18.23 23.88 -11.20
C HIS A 14 16.89 23.48 -10.54
N ARG A 15 16.59 23.95 -9.32
CA ARG A 15 15.37 23.56 -8.57
C ARG A 15 14.06 23.83 -9.31
N ARG A 16 13.89 25.03 -9.92
CA ARG A 16 12.59 25.44 -10.47
C ARG A 16 12.07 24.58 -11.62
N ARG A 17 12.95 24.09 -12.51
CA ARG A 17 12.56 23.25 -13.67
C ARG A 17 12.27 21.79 -13.27
N LEU A 18 12.77 21.37 -12.10
CA LEU A 18 12.55 20.03 -11.54
C LEU A 18 11.27 19.95 -10.68
N GLU A 19 10.94 21.03 -9.97
CA GLU A 19 9.78 21.10 -9.09
C GLU A 19 8.46 21.05 -9.87
N GLU A 20 8.41 21.67 -11.05
CA GLU A 20 7.19 21.71 -11.89
C GLU A 20 7.02 20.45 -12.76
N GLY A 21 8.12 19.81 -13.15
CA GLY A 21 8.12 18.73 -14.14
C GLY A 21 8.16 17.30 -13.58
N GLY A 22 8.22 17.15 -12.25
CA GLY A 22 8.09 15.84 -11.61
C GLY A 22 9.29 14.90 -11.82
N VAL A 23 9.07 13.61 -11.54
CA VAL A 23 10.04 12.52 -11.82
C VAL A 23 10.37 12.45 -13.33
N PHE A 24 9.44 12.82 -14.20
CA PHE A 24 9.68 12.88 -15.64
C PHE A 24 10.74 13.92 -16.01
N ALA A 25 10.65 15.16 -15.51
CA ALA A 25 11.65 16.18 -15.79
C ALA A 25 13.01 15.86 -15.17
N TRP A 26 13.05 15.21 -14.01
CA TRP A 26 14.33 14.81 -13.43
C TRP A 26 15.03 13.74 -14.26
N VAL A 27 14.35 12.63 -14.57
CA VAL A 27 14.95 11.51 -15.31
C VAL A 27 15.23 11.87 -16.77
N SER A 28 14.40 12.72 -17.39
CA SER A 28 14.65 13.18 -18.76
C SER A 28 15.85 14.12 -18.88
N ASN A 29 16.11 14.96 -17.88
CA ASN A 29 17.27 15.87 -17.87
C ASN A 29 18.60 15.13 -17.57
N THR A 30 18.57 14.00 -16.85
CA THR A 30 19.80 13.27 -16.48
C THR A 30 20.12 12.09 -17.40
N LEU A 31 19.10 11.32 -17.80
CA LEU A 31 19.26 10.07 -18.57
C LEU A 31 18.71 10.18 -20.00
N GLY A 32 18.04 11.29 -20.33
CA GLY A 32 17.47 11.56 -21.64
C GLY A 32 15.96 11.26 -21.74
N PRO A 33 15.30 11.77 -22.79
CA PRO A 33 13.84 11.83 -22.88
C PRO A 33 13.15 10.45 -22.88
N ARG A 34 13.78 9.41 -23.44
CA ARG A 34 13.23 8.04 -23.48
C ARG A 34 13.11 7.43 -22.08
N TRP A 35 14.11 7.66 -21.22
CA TRP A 35 14.13 7.15 -19.85
C TRP A 35 13.21 7.95 -18.94
N GLY A 36 13.05 9.26 -19.19
CA GLY A 36 12.03 10.09 -18.54
C GLY A 36 10.62 9.54 -18.76
N PHE A 37 10.27 9.19 -20.01
CA PHE A 37 8.97 8.60 -20.34
C PHE A 37 8.78 7.22 -19.70
N ALA A 38 9.82 6.38 -19.67
CA ALA A 38 9.75 5.07 -19.01
C ALA A 38 9.50 5.21 -17.50
N ALA A 39 10.18 6.14 -16.82
CA ALA A 39 10.05 6.32 -15.38
C ALA A 39 8.65 6.76 -14.94
N ILE A 40 8.03 7.71 -15.67
CA ILE A 40 6.65 8.12 -15.35
C ILE A 40 5.63 7.02 -15.66
N SER A 41 5.87 6.25 -16.73
CA SER A 41 5.01 5.11 -17.10
C SER A 41 5.03 4.01 -16.04
N PHE A 42 6.21 3.69 -15.50
CA PHE A 42 6.32 2.74 -14.37
C PHE A 42 5.66 3.25 -13.10
N GLY A 43 5.76 4.55 -12.80
CA GLY A 43 5.04 5.15 -11.67
C GLY A 43 3.52 5.00 -11.79
N TYR A 44 2.98 5.19 -13.00
CA TYR A 44 1.56 4.97 -13.27
C TYR A 44 1.15 3.50 -13.12
N LEU A 45 1.90 2.58 -13.75
CA LEU A 45 1.62 1.14 -13.66
C LEU A 45 1.71 0.61 -12.23
N GLN A 46 2.69 1.09 -11.45
CA GLN A 46 2.83 0.72 -10.05
C GLN A 46 1.59 1.09 -9.23
N ILE A 47 1.03 2.29 -9.44
CA ILE A 47 -0.19 2.72 -8.74
C ILE A 47 -1.40 1.92 -9.23
N ALA A 48 -1.50 1.65 -10.53
CA ALA A 48 -2.59 0.85 -11.10
C ALA A 48 -2.63 -0.58 -10.51
N ILE A 49 -1.48 -1.26 -10.47
CA ILE A 49 -1.37 -2.60 -9.88
C ILE A 49 -1.51 -2.54 -8.35
N GLY A 50 -0.91 -1.52 -7.71
CA GLY A 50 -0.97 -1.30 -6.27
C GLY A 50 -2.37 -1.00 -5.73
N PHE A 51 -3.34 -0.67 -6.59
CA PHE A 51 -4.73 -0.49 -6.18
C PHE A 51 -5.43 -1.81 -5.84
N ILE A 52 -5.03 -2.93 -6.46
CA ILE A 52 -5.61 -4.26 -6.24
C ILE A 52 -5.51 -4.71 -4.77
N PRO A 53 -4.33 -4.71 -4.11
CA PRO A 53 -4.23 -5.12 -2.71
C PRO A 53 -5.02 -4.20 -1.76
N MET A 54 -5.15 -2.90 -2.08
CA MET A 54 -5.97 -1.99 -1.28
C MET A 54 -7.46 -2.37 -1.35
N LEU A 55 -7.96 -2.73 -2.53
CA LEU A 55 -9.34 -3.23 -2.68
C LEU A 55 -9.56 -4.53 -1.88
N TYR A 56 -8.59 -5.45 -1.90
CA TYR A 56 -8.71 -6.68 -1.10
C TYR A 56 -8.74 -6.43 0.40
N PHE A 57 -7.97 -5.45 0.89
CA PHE A 57 -8.04 -5.04 2.29
C PHE A 57 -9.44 -4.51 2.66
N VAL A 58 -10.02 -3.66 1.81
CA VAL A 58 -11.39 -3.13 2.02
C VAL A 58 -12.43 -4.25 2.01
N LEU A 59 -12.32 -5.20 1.07
CA LEU A 59 -13.22 -6.36 1.02
C LEU A 59 -13.09 -7.26 2.26
N GLY A 60 -11.86 -7.47 2.76
CA GLY A 60 -11.63 -8.22 4.00
C GLY A 60 -12.28 -7.54 5.20
N ALA A 61 -12.13 -6.22 5.34
CA ALA A 61 -12.77 -5.45 6.40
C ALA A 61 -14.31 -5.49 6.30
N LEU A 62 -14.85 -5.37 5.07
CA LEU A 62 -16.29 -5.39 4.82
C LEU A 62 -16.90 -6.78 5.07
N SER A 63 -16.19 -7.86 4.72
CA SER A 63 -16.59 -9.24 5.04
C SER A 63 -16.68 -9.47 6.55
N TYR A 64 -15.74 -8.92 7.33
CA TYR A 64 -15.76 -9.01 8.78
C TYR A 64 -16.96 -8.26 9.40
N ILE A 65 -17.29 -7.06 8.89
CA ILE A 65 -18.42 -6.25 9.38
C ILE A 65 -19.77 -6.92 9.05
N LEU A 66 -19.94 -7.40 7.81
CA LEU A 66 -21.20 -8.00 7.34
C LEU A 66 -21.36 -9.47 7.77
N LYS A 67 -20.37 -10.06 8.46
CA LYS A 67 -20.32 -11.49 8.81
C LYS A 67 -20.62 -12.42 7.63
N TRP A 68 -20.18 -12.03 6.43
CA TRP A 68 -20.41 -12.78 5.19
C TRP A 68 -19.08 -13.38 4.71
N PRO A 69 -18.75 -14.63 5.10
CA PRO A 69 -17.46 -15.25 4.78
C PRO A 69 -17.31 -15.57 3.28
N ALA A 70 -18.42 -15.83 2.59
CA ALA A 70 -18.42 -16.11 1.15
C ALA A 70 -17.84 -14.94 0.31
N LEU A 71 -17.85 -13.71 0.82
CA LEU A 71 -17.27 -12.55 0.14
C LEU A 71 -15.73 -12.59 0.10
N ASN A 72 -15.09 -13.37 0.97
CA ASN A 72 -13.64 -13.52 1.04
C ASN A 72 -13.16 -14.90 0.54
N GLU A 73 -13.97 -15.94 0.68
CA GLU A 73 -13.62 -17.31 0.29
C GLU A 73 -13.87 -17.61 -1.19
N ASP A 74 -14.95 -17.06 -1.78
CA ASP A 74 -15.26 -17.31 -3.19
C ASP A 74 -14.58 -16.27 -4.11
N PRO A 75 -13.63 -16.67 -4.97
CA PRO A 75 -12.94 -15.75 -5.87
C PRO A 75 -13.88 -15.04 -6.86
N ILE A 76 -15.01 -15.64 -7.22
CA ILE A 76 -15.96 -15.04 -8.16
C ILE A 76 -16.70 -13.89 -7.47
N THR A 77 -17.25 -14.13 -6.28
CA THR A 77 -17.93 -13.10 -5.51
C THR A 77 -16.98 -11.96 -5.15
N LYS A 78 -15.73 -12.28 -4.80
CA LYS A 78 -14.68 -11.29 -4.47
C LYS A 78 -14.32 -10.39 -5.65
N THR A 79 -14.19 -10.94 -6.85
CA THR A 79 -13.86 -10.16 -8.06
C THR A 79 -15.01 -9.27 -8.51
N ILE A 80 -16.25 -9.74 -8.45
CA ILE A 80 -17.45 -8.93 -8.74
C ILE A 80 -17.56 -7.77 -7.75
N ALA A 81 -17.40 -8.04 -6.45
CA ALA A 81 -17.45 -6.99 -5.43
C ALA A 81 -16.31 -5.97 -5.60
N ALA A 82 -15.09 -6.42 -5.91
CA ALA A 82 -13.96 -5.54 -6.20
C ALA A 82 -14.24 -4.61 -7.41
N LEU A 83 -14.84 -5.16 -8.47
CA LEU A 83 -15.17 -4.41 -9.68
C LEU A 83 -16.24 -3.34 -9.41
N ILE A 84 -17.28 -3.67 -8.65
CA ILE A 84 -18.33 -2.71 -8.26
C ILE A 84 -17.72 -1.55 -7.45
N ILE A 85 -16.87 -1.85 -6.46
CA ILE A 85 -16.22 -0.83 -5.63
C ILE A 85 -15.29 0.05 -6.48
N LEU A 86 -14.52 -0.56 -7.38
CA LEU A 86 -13.61 0.18 -8.28
C LEU A 86 -14.38 1.18 -9.14
N TRP A 87 -15.47 0.76 -9.79
CA TRP A 87 -16.29 1.66 -10.61
C TRP A 87 -17.01 2.72 -9.77
N ALA A 88 -17.52 2.38 -8.59
CA ALA A 88 -18.11 3.34 -7.67
C ALA A 88 -17.10 4.44 -7.30
N LEU A 89 -15.87 4.06 -6.93
CA LEU A 89 -14.81 5.01 -6.63
C LEU A 89 -14.43 5.86 -7.85
N ALA A 90 -14.29 5.25 -9.03
CA ALA A 90 -14.01 5.98 -10.27
C ALA A 90 -15.10 7.04 -10.57
N LEU A 91 -16.38 6.69 -10.43
CA LEU A 91 -17.50 7.61 -10.63
C LEU A 91 -17.50 8.75 -9.61
N THR A 92 -17.20 8.47 -8.33
CA THR A 92 -17.09 9.53 -7.32
C THR A 92 -15.95 10.51 -7.62
N GLN A 93 -14.85 10.01 -8.21
CA GLN A 93 -13.70 10.85 -8.55
C GLN A 93 -13.96 11.73 -9.78
N PHE A 94 -14.83 11.33 -10.72
CA PHE A 94 -15.27 12.20 -11.81
C PHE A 94 -16.09 13.41 -11.34
N GLY A 95 -16.77 13.31 -10.19
CA GLY A 95 -17.58 14.38 -9.60
C GLY A 95 -16.80 15.52 -8.92
N GLY A 96 -15.47 15.44 -8.85
CA GLY A 96 -14.58 16.51 -8.37
C GLY A 96 -13.74 16.13 -7.14
N THR A 97 -12.51 16.64 -7.09
CA THR A 97 -11.48 16.28 -6.07
C THR A 97 -11.42 17.19 -4.86
N LYS A 98 -12.32 18.19 -4.77
CA LYS A 98 -12.26 19.26 -3.75
C LYS A 98 -12.37 18.72 -2.31
N TYR A 99 -13.16 17.65 -2.10
CA TYR A 99 -13.36 17.07 -0.77
C TYR A 99 -12.45 15.87 -0.47
N THR A 100 -11.82 15.29 -1.50
CA THR A 100 -10.97 14.10 -1.38
C THR A 100 -9.84 14.31 -0.38
N ALA A 101 -9.21 15.48 -0.38
CA ALA A 101 -8.08 15.77 0.52
C ALA A 101 -8.49 15.82 2.00
N ARG A 102 -9.70 16.29 2.32
CA ARG A 102 -10.18 16.34 3.71
C ARG A 102 -10.64 14.97 4.19
N ILE A 103 -11.35 14.24 3.34
CA ILE A 103 -11.81 12.87 3.61
C ILE A 103 -10.61 11.95 3.84
N ALA A 104 -9.57 12.05 3.01
CA ALA A 104 -8.36 11.24 3.15
C ALA A 104 -7.64 11.49 4.48
N LYS A 105 -7.54 12.75 4.93
CA LYS A 105 -6.93 13.07 6.23
C LYS A 105 -7.71 12.42 7.38
N VAL A 106 -9.02 12.60 7.41
CA VAL A 106 -9.87 12.03 8.46
C VAL A 106 -9.85 10.50 8.41
N GLY A 107 -9.93 9.91 7.22
CA GLY A 107 -9.86 8.46 7.02
C GLY A 107 -8.52 7.86 7.44
N PHE A 108 -7.41 8.57 7.24
CA PHE A 108 -6.10 8.13 7.72
C PHE A 108 -6.03 8.08 9.26
N PHE A 109 -6.51 9.12 9.93
CA PHE A 109 -6.52 9.16 11.39
C PHE A 109 -7.47 8.13 11.99
N ALA A 110 -8.71 8.05 11.49
CA ALA A 110 -9.72 7.13 12.02
C ALA A 110 -9.46 5.67 11.64
N GLY A 111 -8.99 5.41 10.41
CA GLY A 111 -8.89 4.07 9.85
C GLY A 111 -7.54 3.38 10.02
N ILE A 112 -6.44 4.14 10.18
CA ILE A 112 -5.09 3.56 10.30
C ILE A 112 -4.51 3.81 11.67
N LEU A 113 -4.50 5.06 12.13
CA LEU A 113 -3.84 5.42 13.39
C LEU A 113 -4.55 4.83 14.61
N LEU A 114 -5.88 4.91 14.65
CA LEU A 114 -6.67 4.43 15.78
C LEU A 114 -6.60 2.90 15.94
N PRO A 115 -6.80 2.07 14.89
CA PRO A 115 -6.66 0.61 15.03
C PRO A 115 -5.23 0.17 15.38
N ALA A 116 -4.21 0.85 14.84
CA ALA A 116 -2.82 0.56 15.17
C ALA A 116 -2.54 0.79 16.67
N PHE A 117 -3.03 1.89 17.23
CA PHE A 117 -2.87 2.17 18.66
C PHE A 117 -3.57 1.14 19.54
N ILE A 118 -4.80 0.75 19.19
CA ILE A 118 -5.55 -0.29 19.91
C ILE A 118 -4.80 -1.63 19.88
N LEU A 119 -4.28 -2.04 18.72
CA LEU A 119 -3.52 -3.28 18.60
C LEU A 119 -2.24 -3.26 19.43
N ILE A 120 -1.50 -2.14 19.45
CA ILE A 120 -0.28 -2.01 20.28
C ILE A 120 -0.63 -2.08 21.76
N ALA A 121 -1.68 -1.37 22.20
CA ALA A 121 -2.11 -1.39 23.60
C ALA A 121 -2.57 -2.80 24.02
N LEU A 122 -3.36 -3.47 23.17
CA LEU A 122 -3.84 -4.82 23.44
C LEU A 122 -2.69 -5.84 23.47
N ALA A 123 -1.73 -5.72 22.54
CA ALA A 123 -0.52 -6.56 22.54
C ALA A 123 0.31 -6.35 23.80
N ALA A 124 0.48 -5.10 24.26
CA ALA A 124 1.19 -4.80 25.50
C ALA A 124 0.49 -5.40 26.71
N ILE A 125 -0.83 -5.28 26.83
CA ILE A 125 -1.63 -5.88 27.92
C ILE A 125 -1.54 -7.42 27.86
N TYR A 126 -1.61 -8.00 26.66
CA TYR A 126 -1.52 -9.45 26.45
C TYR A 126 -0.16 -10.00 26.89
N LEU A 127 0.92 -9.27 26.62
CA LEU A 127 2.28 -9.63 27.04
C LEU A 127 2.45 -9.59 28.57
N HIS A 128 1.78 -8.66 29.25
CA HIS A 128 1.77 -8.60 30.72
C HIS A 128 0.85 -9.65 31.36
N SER A 129 -0.18 -10.12 30.64
CA SER A 129 -1.17 -11.10 31.12
C SER A 129 -0.67 -12.56 31.09
N GLY A 130 0.54 -12.81 30.58
CA GLY A 130 1.19 -14.13 30.63
C GLY A 130 0.51 -15.22 29.78
N ALA A 131 -0.34 -14.85 28.83
CA ALA A 131 -0.99 -15.79 27.91
C ALA A 131 0.05 -16.42 26.95
N PRO A 132 -0.14 -17.67 26.51
CA PRO A 132 0.81 -18.35 25.63
C PRO A 132 0.89 -17.61 24.29
N VAL A 133 1.99 -16.89 24.08
CA VAL A 133 2.28 -16.20 22.83
C VAL A 133 2.50 -17.28 21.76
N ALA A 134 1.58 -17.38 20.80
CA ALA A 134 1.67 -18.32 19.67
C ALA A 134 2.82 -18.00 18.68
N ILE A 135 3.65 -17.01 19.00
CA ILE A 135 4.85 -16.62 18.25
C ILE A 135 6.05 -17.05 19.09
N GLU A 136 6.61 -18.21 18.75
CA GLU A 136 7.92 -18.61 19.28
C GLU A 136 9.00 -17.72 18.66
N MET A 137 9.36 -16.66 19.39
CA MET A 137 10.54 -15.86 19.10
C MET A 137 11.80 -16.64 19.52
N ASP A 138 12.05 -17.77 18.85
CA ASP A 138 13.29 -18.51 18.98
C ASP A 138 14.37 -17.92 18.06
N SER A 139 15.63 -18.02 18.49
CA SER A 139 16.82 -17.60 17.72
C SER A 139 16.92 -18.28 16.34
N LYS A 140 16.23 -19.41 16.16
CA LYS A 140 16.13 -20.14 14.88
C LYS A 140 15.09 -19.57 13.91
N THR A 141 14.16 -18.72 14.35
CA THR A 141 13.17 -18.04 13.49
C THR A 141 13.70 -16.73 12.91
N PHE A 142 14.83 -16.23 13.44
CA PHE A 142 15.48 -15.00 12.97
C PHE A 142 16.12 -15.17 11.59
N PHE A 143 16.65 -16.36 11.30
CA PHE A 143 17.10 -16.73 9.96
C PHE A 143 16.04 -17.63 9.31
N PRO A 144 15.44 -17.22 8.17
CA PRO A 144 14.49 -18.07 7.47
C PRO A 144 15.16 -19.39 7.06
N ASP A 145 14.55 -20.51 7.42
CA ASP A 145 15.03 -21.84 7.06
C ASP A 145 14.91 -22.05 5.55
N PHE A 146 16.06 -22.00 4.85
CA PHE A 146 16.17 -22.17 3.40
C PHE A 146 15.92 -23.62 2.94
N SER A 147 15.76 -24.56 3.87
CA SER A 147 15.51 -25.96 3.58
C SER A 147 14.04 -26.27 3.26
N LYS A 148 13.12 -25.31 3.50
CA LYS A 148 11.69 -25.42 3.17
C LYS A 148 11.37 -24.59 1.94
N VAL A 149 10.95 -25.26 0.86
CA VAL A 149 10.58 -24.67 -0.44
C VAL A 149 9.43 -23.64 -0.33
N GLY A 150 8.66 -23.67 0.76
CA GLY A 150 7.61 -22.68 1.07
C GLY A 150 8.14 -21.31 1.53
N THR A 151 9.35 -21.23 2.10
CA THR A 151 9.96 -19.94 2.52
C THR A 151 10.48 -19.15 1.31
N LEU A 152 10.84 -19.85 0.23
CA LEU A 152 11.31 -19.26 -1.03
C LEU A 152 10.19 -18.54 -1.80
N LEU A 153 8.95 -18.98 -1.61
CA LEU A 153 7.73 -18.40 -2.22
C LEU A 153 7.38 -17.01 -1.67
N TYR A 154 7.90 -16.63 -0.50
CA TYR A 154 7.72 -15.29 0.06
C TYR A 154 8.80 -14.30 -0.41
N LEU A 155 9.95 -14.81 -0.88
CA LEU A 155 11.06 -14.01 -1.43
C LEU A 155 10.85 -13.70 -2.91
N LEU A 156 10.17 -14.57 -3.64
CA LEU A 156 9.72 -14.32 -5.01
C LEU A 156 8.26 -13.84 -4.96
N PRO A 157 7.97 -12.55 -5.22
CA PRO A 157 6.58 -12.15 -5.41
C PRO A 157 6.01 -12.96 -6.56
N SER A 158 5.17 -13.94 -6.24
CA SER A 158 4.44 -14.73 -7.21
C SER A 158 3.40 -13.80 -7.82
N PHE A 159 3.70 -13.32 -9.03
CA PHE A 159 2.77 -12.63 -9.92
C PHE A 159 1.72 -13.61 -10.43
#